data_AF-A0A259SPZ0-F1
#
_entry.id   AF-A0A259SPZ0-F1
#
_cell.length_a   1.000
_cell.length_b   1.000
_cell.length_c   1.000
_cell.angle_alpha   90.00
_cell.angle_beta   90.00
_cell.angle_gamma   90.00
#
_symmetry.space_group_name_H-M   'P 1'
#
loop_
_entity.id
_entity.type
_entity.pdbx_description
1 polymer ?
#
loop_
_entity_poly.entity_id
_entity_poly.type
_entity_poly.pdbx_seq_one_letter_code
_entity_poly.pdbx_strand_id
1 'polypeptide(L)'
;MVFFESPSRLAAALGDMATAFGASRRVAVCRELTKLYEEVRRGGAAELAAWAEQGVKGEIVVVVSGAEPRAVSPEDALTQVQALVASGMRLKDACAEVAAATGLGSRDLYQAALAAR
;
A
#
# COMPACT_ATOMS: atom_id res chain seq x y z
N MET A 1 3.95 3.16 -5.32
CA MET A 1 3.02 3.76 -6.29
C MET A 1 3.68 5.00 -6.89
N VAL A 2 3.31 5.40 -8.11
CA VAL A 2 3.87 6.57 -8.80
C VAL A 2 2.73 7.41 -9.38
N PHE A 3 2.77 8.72 -9.14
CA PHE A 3 1.76 9.67 -9.60
C PHE A 3 2.42 10.86 -10.30
N PHE A 4 1.73 11.44 -11.28
CA PHE A 4 2.04 12.76 -11.80
C PHE A 4 1.02 13.74 -11.24
N GLU A 5 1.49 14.93 -10.84
CA GLU A 5 0.60 15.91 -10.22
C GLU A 5 0.95 17.33 -10.64
N SER A 6 -0.05 18.22 -10.64
CA SER A 6 0.20 19.63 -10.91
C SER A 6 0.82 20.31 -9.69
N PRO A 7 1.70 21.30 -9.88
CA PRO A 7 2.24 22.08 -8.77
C PRO A 7 1.17 22.74 -7.90
N SER A 8 0.06 23.18 -8.50
CA SER A 8 -1.06 23.81 -7.79
C SER A 8 -1.83 22.88 -6.86
N ARG A 9 -1.76 21.55 -7.09
CA ARG A 9 -2.47 20.56 -6.27
C ARG A 9 -1.56 19.71 -5.40
N LEU A 10 -0.25 19.84 -5.51
CA LEU A 10 0.69 18.98 -4.79
C LEU A 10 0.42 18.96 -3.28
N ALA A 11 0.26 20.13 -2.65
CA ALA A 11 0.03 20.22 -1.20
C ALA A 11 -1.26 19.48 -0.78
N ALA A 12 -2.35 19.71 -1.51
CA ALA A 12 -3.63 19.05 -1.26
C ALA A 12 -3.53 17.53 -1.47
N ALA A 13 -2.93 17.09 -2.57
CA ALA A 13 -2.75 15.67 -2.87
C ALA A 13 -1.89 14.95 -1.82
N LEU A 14 -0.81 15.58 -1.35
CA LEU A 14 0.02 15.04 -0.27
C LEU A 14 -0.74 15.00 1.07
N GLY A 15 -1.60 16.00 1.33
CA GLY A 15 -2.51 16.00 2.47
C GLY A 15 -3.50 14.84 2.44
N ASP A 16 -4.11 14.58 1.27
CA ASP A 16 -5.00 13.44 1.08
C ASP A 16 -4.25 12.10 1.26
N MET A 17 -3.02 12.00 0.73
CA MET A 17 -2.16 10.83 0.94
C MET A 17 -1.80 10.65 2.42
N ALA A 18 -1.54 11.71 3.16
CA ALA A 18 -1.27 11.64 4.60
C ALA A 18 -2.50 11.13 5.37
N THR A 19 -3.69 11.61 5.03
CA THR A 19 -4.95 11.16 5.63
C THR A 19 -5.25 9.70 5.28
N ALA A 20 -5.12 9.30 4.02
CA ALA A 20 -5.49 7.96 3.55
C ALA A 20 -4.44 6.89 3.88
N PHE A 21 -3.15 7.23 3.82
CA PHE A 21 -2.04 6.27 3.92
C PHE A 21 -1.24 6.36 5.22
N GLY A 22 -1.53 7.37 6.04
CA GLY A 22 -0.83 7.70 7.28
C GLY A 22 0.16 8.86 7.10
N ALA A 23 0.19 9.75 8.09
CA ALA A 23 0.98 10.98 8.06
C ALA A 23 2.50 10.75 7.84
N SER A 24 3.02 9.64 8.35
CA SER A 24 4.42 9.24 8.23
C SER A 24 4.74 8.40 7.00
N ARG A 25 3.75 8.13 6.11
CA ARG A 25 3.97 7.38 4.88
C ARG A 25 5.13 7.99 4.11
N ARG A 26 6.12 7.17 3.76
CA ARG A 26 7.31 7.65 3.03
C ARG A 26 6.94 8.03 1.61
N VAL A 27 7.28 9.25 1.24
CA VAL A 27 7.04 9.81 -0.09
C VAL A 27 8.32 10.47 -0.60
N ALA A 28 8.52 10.42 -1.92
CA ALA A 28 9.49 11.24 -2.64
C ALA A 28 8.74 12.13 -3.63
N VAL A 29 8.95 13.44 -3.55
CA VAL A 29 8.51 14.41 -4.56
C VAL A 29 9.72 14.75 -5.42
N CYS A 30 9.63 14.41 -6.70
CA CYS A 30 10.65 14.68 -7.70
C CYS A 30 10.16 15.82 -8.60
N ARG A 31 10.95 16.90 -8.72
CA ARG A 31 10.63 18.08 -9.51
C ARG A 31 11.62 18.22 -10.65
N GLU A 32 11.10 18.57 -11.83
CA GLU A 32 11.93 18.99 -12.97
C GLU A 32 13.06 17.99 -13.29
N LEU A 33 12.80 16.68 -13.15
CA LEU A 33 13.80 15.64 -13.37
C LEU A 33 14.46 15.81 -14.74
N THR A 34 15.78 15.62 -14.80
CA THR A 34 16.64 15.83 -15.99
C THR A 34 16.87 17.28 -16.41
N LYS A 35 16.23 18.26 -15.78
CA LYS A 35 16.43 19.70 -16.04
C LYS A 35 17.47 20.28 -15.08
N LEU A 36 17.95 21.49 -15.38
CA LEU A 36 19.03 22.15 -14.62
C LEU A 36 18.73 22.34 -13.13
N TYR A 37 17.45 22.51 -12.77
CA TYR A 37 17.00 22.76 -11.40
C TYR A 37 16.19 21.59 -10.84
N GLU A 38 16.62 20.35 -11.13
CA GLU A 38 15.96 19.17 -10.57
C GLU A 38 16.06 19.13 -9.03
N GLU A 39 15.02 18.61 -8.39
CA GLU A 39 14.98 18.42 -6.93
C GLU A 39 14.30 17.10 -6.60
N VAL A 40 14.86 16.34 -5.65
CA VAL A 40 14.17 15.19 -5.06
C VAL A 40 14.10 15.36 -3.54
N ARG A 41 12.89 15.56 -3.04
CA ARG A 41 12.62 15.72 -1.61
C ARG A 41 11.93 14.48 -1.07
N ARG A 42 12.47 13.92 0.02
CA ARG A 42 11.97 12.68 0.64
C ARG A 42 11.56 12.96 2.08
N GLY A 43 10.38 12.51 2.47
CA GLY A 43 9.80 12.83 3.78
C GLY A 43 8.56 12.00 4.09
N GLY A 44 7.95 12.29 5.23
CA GLY A 44 6.59 11.83 5.50
C GLY A 44 5.57 12.56 4.62
N ALA A 45 4.45 11.93 4.28
CA ALA A 45 3.40 12.55 3.47
C ALA A 45 2.94 13.90 4.05
N ALA A 46 2.72 13.99 5.37
CA ALA A 46 2.30 15.23 6.02
C ALA A 46 3.40 16.31 6.04
N GLU A 47 4.65 15.90 6.26
CA GLU A 47 5.81 16.80 6.21
C GLU A 47 5.95 17.44 4.82
N LEU A 48 5.85 16.62 3.77
CA LEU A 48 5.95 17.12 2.40
C LEU A 48 4.71 17.93 1.97
N ALA A 49 3.53 17.63 2.51
CA ALA A 49 2.35 18.46 2.29
C ALA A 49 2.58 19.89 2.81
N ALA A 50 3.03 20.04 4.06
CA ALA A 50 3.35 21.34 4.66
C ALA A 50 4.46 22.08 3.91
N TRP A 51 5.49 21.37 3.44
CA TRP A 51 6.51 21.97 2.60
C TRP A 51 5.94 22.52 1.28
N ALA A 52 5.03 21.78 0.64
CA ALA A 52 4.47 22.17 -0.65
C ALA A 52 3.51 23.38 -0.57
N GLU A 53 3.00 23.73 0.62
CA GLU A 53 2.14 24.92 0.82
C GLU A 53 2.85 26.23 0.47
N GLN A 54 4.17 26.27 0.57
CA GLN A 54 4.98 27.44 0.20
C GLN A 54 4.98 27.71 -1.31
N GLY A 55 4.39 26.80 -2.10
CA GLY A 55 4.33 26.86 -3.54
C GLY A 55 5.50 26.14 -4.18
N VAL A 56 5.18 25.16 -5.01
CA VAL A 56 6.13 24.45 -5.87
C VAL A 56 5.88 24.80 -7.33
N LYS A 57 6.90 24.65 -8.17
CA LYS A 57 6.82 24.89 -9.62
C LYS A 57 7.45 23.75 -10.40
N GLY A 58 7.01 23.62 -11.64
CA GLY A 58 7.51 22.65 -12.60
C GLY A 58 6.69 21.37 -12.65
N GLU A 59 7.21 20.41 -13.40
CA GLU A 59 6.72 19.05 -13.53
C GLU A 59 7.02 18.27 -12.25
N ILE A 60 6.03 17.51 -11.76
CA ILE A 60 6.11 16.82 -10.48
C ILE A 60 5.76 15.36 -10.64
N VAL A 61 6.63 14.50 -10.11
CA VAL A 61 6.40 13.07 -9.91
C VAL A 61 6.39 12.78 -8.43
N VAL A 62 5.38 12.08 -7.94
CA VAL A 62 5.27 11.66 -6.54
C VAL A 62 5.40 10.14 -6.47
N VAL A 63 6.39 9.66 -5.74
CA VAL A 63 6.62 8.23 -5.47
C VAL A 63 6.25 7.94 -4.02
N VAL A 64 5.29 7.04 -3.81
CA VAL A 64 4.76 6.68 -2.48
C VAL A 64 5.18 5.26 -2.14
N SER A 65 5.72 5.06 -0.93
CA SER A 65 6.08 3.73 -0.44
C SER A 65 4.85 2.82 -0.33
N GLY A 66 5.09 1.52 -0.47
CA GLY A 66 4.06 0.50 -0.26
C GLY A 66 3.45 0.59 1.14
N ALA A 67 2.26 -0.01 1.30
CA ALA A 67 1.75 -0.28 2.63
C ALA A 67 2.60 -1.35 3.30
N GLU A 68 2.71 -1.30 4.63
CA GLU A 68 3.28 -2.41 5.39
C GLU A 68 2.44 -3.68 5.16
N PRO A 69 3.08 -4.86 5.09
CA PRO A 69 2.36 -6.12 5.05
C PRO A 69 1.40 -6.19 6.25
N ARG A 70 0.08 -6.26 5.98
CA ARG A 70 -0.89 -6.49 7.03
C ARG A 70 -0.75 -7.94 7.47
N ALA A 71 -0.44 -8.17 8.74
CA ALA A 71 -0.61 -9.49 9.34
C ALA A 71 -2.08 -9.88 9.19
N VAL A 72 -2.36 -10.89 8.36
CA VAL A 72 -3.72 -11.41 8.21
C VAL A 72 -4.00 -12.27 9.43
N SER A 73 -5.10 -12.00 10.12
CA SER A 73 -5.50 -12.82 11.26
C SER A 73 -5.81 -14.25 10.76
N PRO A 74 -5.62 -15.28 11.59
CA PRO A 74 -6.04 -16.63 11.24
C PRO A 74 -7.52 -16.72 10.84
N GLU A 75 -8.38 -15.88 11.43
CA GLU A 75 -9.82 -15.79 11.13
C GLU A 75 -10.09 -15.22 9.73
N ASP A 76 -9.42 -14.11 9.37
CA ASP A 76 -9.52 -13.51 8.04
C ASP A 76 -9.00 -14.49 6.97
N ALA A 77 -7.90 -15.16 7.25
CA ALA A 77 -7.31 -16.15 6.37
C ALA A 77 -8.23 -17.36 6.18
N LEU A 78 -8.86 -17.84 7.25
CA LEU A 78 -9.85 -18.91 7.17
C LEU A 78 -11.06 -18.51 6.32
N THR A 79 -11.55 -17.28 6.48
CA THR A 79 -12.63 -16.73 5.66
C THR A 79 -12.26 -16.71 4.17
N GLN A 80 -11.02 -16.33 3.84
CA GLN A 80 -10.52 -16.39 2.47
C GLN A 80 -10.44 -17.81 1.92
N VAL A 81 -9.94 -18.78 2.72
CA VAL A 81 -9.93 -20.20 2.33
C VAL A 81 -11.33 -20.69 2.01
N GLN A 82 -12.31 -20.38 2.86
CA GLN A 82 -13.71 -20.78 2.65
C GLN A 82 -14.29 -20.18 1.37
N ALA A 83 -13.99 -18.91 1.07
CA ALA A 83 -14.42 -18.24 -0.15
C ALA A 83 -13.85 -18.90 -1.41
N LEU A 84 -12.57 -19.27 -1.40
CA LEU A 84 -11.92 -19.99 -2.51
C LEU A 84 -12.49 -21.40 -2.69
N VAL A 85 -12.79 -22.10 -1.60
CA VAL A 85 -13.46 -23.40 -1.68
C VAL A 85 -14.87 -23.27 -2.25
N ALA A 86 -15.61 -22.23 -1.83
CA ALA A 86 -16.95 -21.95 -2.36
C ALA A 86 -16.93 -21.59 -3.85
N SER A 87 -15.83 -21.04 -4.37
CA SER A 87 -15.65 -20.80 -5.81
C SER A 87 -15.24 -22.04 -6.60
N GLY A 88 -15.12 -23.21 -5.96
CA GLY A 88 -14.83 -24.49 -6.57
C GLY A 88 -13.37 -24.96 -6.45
N MET A 89 -12.51 -24.21 -5.76
CA MET A 89 -11.14 -24.62 -5.52
C MET A 89 -11.08 -25.78 -4.52
N ARG A 90 -10.15 -26.71 -4.69
CA ARG A 90 -9.94 -27.78 -3.70
C ARG A 90 -9.39 -27.15 -2.41
N LEU A 91 -9.87 -27.62 -1.26
CA LEU A 91 -9.47 -27.10 0.06
C LEU A 91 -7.94 -27.02 0.25
N LYS A 92 -7.22 -28.05 -0.18
CA LYS A 92 -5.75 -28.07 -0.08
C LYS A 92 -5.09 -26.95 -0.88
N ASP A 93 -5.61 -26.67 -2.08
CA ASP A 93 -5.05 -25.66 -2.98
C ASP A 93 -5.40 -24.26 -2.46
N ALA A 94 -6.64 -24.07 -1.97
CA ALA A 94 -7.06 -22.83 -1.29
C ALA A 94 -6.20 -22.50 -0.05
N CYS A 95 -5.91 -23.50 0.80
CA CYS A 95 -5.03 -23.31 1.95
C CYS A 95 -3.59 -22.99 1.55
N ALA A 96 -3.09 -23.52 0.43
CA ALA A 96 -1.74 -23.21 -0.06
C ALA A 96 -1.66 -21.78 -0.61
N GLU A 97 -2.67 -21.35 -1.35
CA GLU A 97 -2.77 -20.00 -1.91
C GLU A 97 -2.85 -18.93 -0.81
N VAL A 98 -3.73 -19.13 0.17
CA VAL A 98 -3.85 -18.20 1.30
C VAL A 98 -2.60 -18.20 2.16
N ALA A 99 -1.97 -19.35 2.39
CA ALA A 99 -0.69 -19.42 3.11
C ALA A 99 0.41 -18.61 2.39
N ALA A 100 0.50 -18.71 1.07
CA ALA A 100 1.48 -17.95 0.28
C ALA A 100 1.23 -16.43 0.33
N ALA A 101 -0.04 -16.01 0.35
CA ALA A 101 -0.42 -14.60 0.42
C ALA A 101 -0.30 -13.98 1.82
N THR A 102 -0.46 -14.79 2.87
CA THR A 102 -0.54 -14.30 4.27
C THR A 102 0.69 -14.62 5.12
N GLY A 103 1.53 -15.56 4.68
CA GLY A 103 2.65 -16.08 5.46
C GLY A 103 2.25 -17.07 6.57
N LEU A 104 0.95 -17.40 6.71
CA LEU A 104 0.45 -18.36 7.69
C LEU A 104 0.75 -19.81 7.27
N GLY A 105 0.81 -20.72 8.25
CA GLY A 105 1.04 -22.14 8.00
C GLY A 105 -0.11 -22.79 7.22
N SER A 106 0.15 -23.30 6.02
CA SER A 106 -0.85 -24.00 5.21
C SER A 106 -1.49 -25.19 5.94
N ARG A 107 -0.70 -25.90 6.76
CA ARG A 107 -1.20 -26.99 7.61
C ARG A 107 -2.19 -26.49 8.66
N ASP A 108 -1.90 -25.36 9.29
CA ASP A 108 -2.74 -24.80 10.36
C ASP A 108 -4.06 -24.28 9.77
N LEU A 109 -4.00 -23.62 8.61
CA LEU A 109 -5.19 -23.20 7.86
C LEU A 109 -6.06 -24.39 7.47
N TYR A 110 -5.45 -25.50 7.02
CA TYR A 110 -6.19 -26.70 6.66
C TYR A 110 -6.88 -27.33 7.87
N GLN A 111 -6.20 -27.43 9.01
CA GLN A 111 -6.79 -27.96 10.25
C GLN A 111 -7.90 -27.06 10.78
N ALA A 112 -7.70 -25.74 10.77
CA ALA A 112 -8.73 -24.77 11.15
C ALA A 112 -9.96 -24.87 10.25
N ALA A 113 -9.77 -25.03 8.93
CA ALA A 113 -10.86 -25.21 7.98
C ALA A 113 -11.62 -26.53 8.12
N LEU A 114 -10.96 -27.59 8.58
CA LEU A 114 -11.64 -28.84 8.93
C LEU A 114 -12.39 -28.75 10.26
N ALA A 115 -11.85 -28.05 11.24
CA ALA A 115 -12.49 -27.86 12.55
C ALA A 115 -13.71 -26.93 12.49
N ALA A 116 -13.76 -26.02 11.51
CA ALA A 116 -14.86 -25.09 11.27
C ALA A 116 -15.99 -25.66 10.39
N ARG A 117 -15.97 -26.97 10.09
CA ARG A 117 -17.03 -27.68 9.35
C ARG A 117 -18.10 -28.25 10.26
#